data_AF-A0A7C4MAV9-F1
#
_entry.id   AF-A0A7C4MAV9-F1
#
_cell.length_a   1.000
_cell.length_b   1.000
_cell.length_c   1.000
_cell.angle_alpha   90.00
_cell.angle_beta   90.00
_cell.angle_gamma   90.00
#
_symmetry.space_group_name_H-M   'P 1'
#
loop_
_entity.id
_entity.type
_entity.pdbx_description
1 polymer ?
#
loop_
_entity_poly.entity_id
_entity_poly.type
_entity_poly.pdbx_seq_one_letter_code
_entity_poly.pdbx_strand_id
1 'polypeptide(L)'
;MNMRPFTLSRLVDVVRLARALRGVRVEDVEDAMMVNRDRAVDLLSQAEEMKLLRRDGELYYSTILGNTFFEAYINGDRAKLDEVLNDYKPYYAVKSIISQKSVSVDELKVLTNLTEVAVEMILRLLQYTCDNLCFMNGKVFLSVKELPEMAEFYSTLRKTYFELSKGSQWGCSNSFIRVDKIAVSVCQELRLSMDDFSKMLNKLIGSNAAVDLHSEGISYDFLPFADRRINPASYRKCYIRLRE
;
A
#
# COMPACT_ATOMS: atom_id res chain seq x y z
N MET A 1 -5.52 21.78 -1.05
CA MET A 1 -5.83 21.28 -2.41
C MET A 1 -7.17 20.58 -2.34
N ASN A 2 -8.19 21.06 -3.08
CA ASN A 2 -9.52 20.43 -3.08
C ASN A 2 -9.59 19.50 -4.29
N MET A 3 -9.50 18.19 -4.06
CA MET A 3 -9.40 17.18 -5.11
C MET A 3 -10.62 16.27 -5.04
N ARG A 4 -11.38 16.17 -6.14
CA ARG A 4 -12.44 15.16 -6.25
C ARG A 4 -11.85 13.81 -6.63
N PRO A 5 -12.38 12.69 -6.09
CA PRO A 5 -11.83 11.36 -6.36
C PRO A 5 -11.90 11.04 -7.85
N PHE A 6 -10.84 10.49 -8.42
CA PHE A 6 -10.84 9.92 -9.76
C PHE A 6 -10.19 8.54 -9.76
N THR A 7 -10.37 7.80 -10.86
CA THR A 7 -9.71 6.51 -11.08
C THR A 7 -8.60 6.68 -12.11
N LEU A 8 -7.60 5.81 -12.04
CA LEU A 8 -6.53 5.75 -13.04
C LEU A 8 -7.10 5.64 -14.47
N SER A 9 -8.15 4.81 -14.65
CA SER A 9 -8.84 4.66 -15.94
C SER A 9 -9.41 5.97 -16.47
N ARG A 10 -9.99 6.83 -15.61
CA ARG A 10 -10.54 8.12 -16.04
C ARG A 10 -9.46 9.09 -16.47
N LEU A 11 -8.29 9.10 -15.82
CA LEU A 11 -7.15 9.89 -16.30
C LEU A 11 -6.67 9.40 -17.67
N VAL A 12 -6.58 8.08 -17.85
CA VAL A 12 -6.17 7.47 -19.13
C VAL A 12 -7.15 7.85 -20.24
N ASP A 13 -8.46 7.81 -19.97
CA ASP A 13 -9.49 8.17 -20.95
C ASP A 13 -9.37 9.62 -21.40
N VAL A 14 -9.13 10.54 -20.46
CA VAL A 14 -8.92 11.97 -20.74
C VAL A 14 -7.68 12.19 -21.61
N VAL A 15 -6.57 11.53 -21.26
CA VAL A 15 -5.33 11.59 -22.06
C VAL A 15 -5.54 10.99 -23.45
N ARG A 16 -6.24 9.86 -23.54
CA ARG A 16 -6.59 9.21 -24.82
C ARG A 16 -7.39 10.15 -25.71
N LEU A 17 -8.38 10.84 -25.15
CA LEU A 17 -9.23 11.77 -25.90
C LEU A 17 -8.41 12.96 -26.42
N ALA A 18 -7.57 13.56 -25.56
CA ALA A 18 -6.67 14.65 -25.93
C ALA A 18 -5.71 14.27 -27.07
N ARG A 19 -5.22 13.01 -27.07
CA ARG A 19 -4.39 12.45 -28.14
C ARG A 19 -5.16 12.25 -29.44
N ALA A 20 -6.35 11.66 -29.36
CA ALA A 20 -7.16 11.32 -30.53
C ALA A 20 -7.66 12.56 -31.28
N LEU A 21 -8.09 13.59 -30.54
CA LEU A 21 -8.62 14.83 -31.10
C LEU A 21 -7.55 15.90 -31.36
N ARG A 22 -6.28 15.64 -30.99
CA ARG A 22 -5.17 16.60 -31.08
C ARG A 22 -5.48 17.93 -30.39
N GLY A 23 -6.05 17.85 -29.19
CA GLY A 23 -6.60 18.98 -28.44
C GLY A 23 -8.06 18.74 -28.09
N VAL A 24 -8.40 18.84 -26.80
CA VAL A 24 -9.77 18.68 -26.31
C VAL A 24 -10.23 19.92 -25.55
N ARG A 25 -11.51 20.25 -25.70
CA ARG A 25 -12.22 21.23 -24.87
C ARG A 25 -12.97 20.52 -23.76
N VAL A 26 -13.54 21.32 -22.86
CA VAL A 26 -14.38 20.82 -21.77
C VAL A 26 -15.58 20.06 -22.33
N GLU A 27 -16.22 20.60 -23.37
CA GLU A 27 -17.41 20.01 -24.00
C GLU A 27 -17.10 18.63 -24.61
N ASP A 28 -15.92 18.46 -25.21
CA ASP A 28 -15.50 17.18 -25.77
C ASP A 28 -15.40 16.10 -24.67
N VAL A 29 -14.94 16.48 -23.48
CA VAL A 29 -14.85 15.58 -22.31
C VAL A 29 -16.22 15.30 -21.71
N GLU A 30 -17.08 16.32 -21.59
CA GLU A 30 -18.47 16.17 -21.13
C GLU A 30 -19.20 15.11 -21.95
N ASP A 31 -19.18 15.27 -23.28
CA ASP A 31 -19.88 14.40 -24.23
C ASP A 31 -19.27 12.99 -24.27
N ALA A 32 -17.95 12.89 -24.45
CA ALA A 32 -17.29 11.59 -24.63
C ALA A 32 -17.26 10.74 -23.35
N MET A 33 -17.20 11.38 -22.17
CA MET A 33 -17.11 10.66 -20.89
C MET A 33 -18.43 10.59 -20.12
N MET A 34 -19.49 11.20 -20.68
CA MET A 34 -20.84 11.32 -20.09
C MET A 34 -20.80 11.88 -18.66
N VAL A 35 -20.11 13.02 -18.50
CA VAL A 35 -19.97 13.72 -17.23
C VAL A 35 -20.49 15.14 -17.35
N ASN A 36 -20.86 15.76 -16.22
CA ASN A 36 -21.22 17.18 -16.24
C ASN A 36 -19.99 18.08 -16.45
N ARG A 37 -20.25 19.33 -16.84
CA ARG A 37 -19.23 20.38 -17.05
C ARG A 37 -18.24 20.51 -15.91
N ASP A 38 -18.72 20.64 -14.68
CA ASP A 38 -17.87 20.78 -13.51
C ASP A 38 -16.89 19.60 -13.38
N ARG A 39 -17.36 18.38 -13.63
CA ARG A 39 -16.54 17.18 -13.57
C ARG A 39 -15.55 17.10 -14.73
N ALA A 40 -15.92 17.52 -15.94
CA ALA A 40 -15.01 17.60 -17.07
C ALA A 40 -13.87 18.60 -16.79
N VAL A 41 -14.20 19.78 -16.25
CA VAL A 41 -13.22 20.79 -15.81
C VAL A 41 -12.30 20.22 -14.74
N ASP A 42 -12.84 19.54 -13.73
CA ASP A 42 -12.05 18.92 -12.67
C ASP A 42 -11.05 17.89 -13.23
N LEU A 43 -11.51 17.02 -14.14
CA LEU A 43 -10.66 15.97 -14.74
C LEU A 43 -9.53 16.56 -15.58
N LEU A 44 -9.83 17.57 -16.40
CA LEU A 44 -8.83 18.27 -17.21
C LEU A 44 -7.80 19.00 -16.32
N SER A 45 -8.29 19.69 -15.28
CA SER A 45 -7.43 20.40 -14.32
C SER A 45 -6.51 19.44 -13.56
N GLN A 46 -7.02 18.28 -13.16
CA GLN A 46 -6.23 17.25 -12.48
C GLN A 46 -5.16 16.64 -13.41
N ALA A 47 -5.53 16.32 -14.65
CA ALA A 47 -4.58 15.80 -15.63
C ALA A 47 -3.51 16.85 -16.01
N GLU A 48 -3.87 18.13 -16.04
CA GLU A 48 -2.93 19.24 -16.21
C GLU A 48 -1.99 19.40 -15.01
N GLU A 49 -2.51 19.33 -13.78
CA GLU A 49 -1.69 19.42 -12.56
C GLU A 49 -0.67 18.27 -12.47
N MET A 50 -1.07 17.08 -12.94
CA MET A 50 -0.18 15.92 -13.09
C MET A 50 0.74 16.03 -14.32
N LYS A 51 0.70 17.13 -15.06
CA LYS A 51 1.45 17.40 -16.31
C LYS A 51 1.21 16.39 -17.42
N LEU A 52 0.12 15.61 -17.35
CA LEU A 52 -0.29 14.68 -18.40
C LEU A 52 -0.91 15.44 -19.57
N LEU A 53 -1.54 16.58 -19.28
CA LEU A 53 -2.04 17.53 -20.25
C LEU A 53 -1.35 18.90 -20.09
N ARG A 54 -1.40 19.70 -21.16
CA ARG A 54 -1.05 21.12 -21.17
C ARG A 54 -2.22 21.91 -21.73
N ARG A 55 -2.66 22.96 -21.05
CA ARG A 55 -3.65 23.90 -21.57
C ARG A 55 -3.01 24.95 -22.48
N ASP A 56 -3.68 25.28 -23.58
CA ASP A 56 -3.38 26.40 -24.47
C ASP A 56 -4.71 27.02 -24.93
N GLY A 57 -5.05 28.16 -24.32
CA GLY A 57 -6.38 28.76 -24.42
C GLY A 57 -7.46 27.83 -23.85
N GLU A 58 -8.44 27.49 -24.68
CA GLU A 58 -9.55 26.58 -24.32
C GLU A 58 -9.26 25.10 -24.61
N LEU A 59 -8.11 24.80 -25.21
CA LEU A 59 -7.74 23.44 -25.62
C LEU A 59 -6.72 22.84 -24.67
N TYR A 60 -6.88 21.55 -24.38
CA TYR A 60 -5.93 20.74 -23.62
C TYR A 60 -5.29 19.70 -24.52
N TYR A 61 -3.96 19.67 -24.52
CA TYR A 61 -3.16 18.80 -25.38
C TYR A 61 -2.41 17.78 -24.52
N SER A 62 -2.29 16.54 -25.00
CA SER A 62 -1.45 15.56 -24.32
C SER A 62 0.03 15.94 -24.40
N THR A 63 0.72 15.85 -23.28
CA THR A 63 2.16 16.09 -23.20
C THR A 63 2.94 14.82 -23.55
N ILE A 64 4.28 14.93 -23.65
CA ILE A 64 5.16 13.75 -23.76
C ILE A 64 4.96 12.81 -22.55
N LEU A 65 4.81 13.39 -21.35
CA LEU A 65 4.55 12.63 -20.13
C LEU A 65 3.18 11.94 -20.18
N GLY A 66 2.14 12.65 -20.64
CA GLY A 66 0.81 12.08 -20.87
C GLY A 66 0.82 10.93 -21.88
N ASN A 67 1.56 11.08 -22.97
CA ASN A 67 1.72 10.01 -23.95
C ASN A 67 2.38 8.77 -23.32
N THR A 68 3.46 8.98 -22.56
CA THR A 68 4.18 7.91 -21.84
C THR A 68 3.28 7.21 -20.83
N PHE A 69 2.50 7.97 -20.06
CA PHE A 69 1.51 7.47 -19.11
C PHE A 69 0.46 6.57 -19.79
N PHE A 70 -0.09 7.01 -20.92
CA PHE A 70 -1.07 6.24 -21.68
C PHE A 70 -0.48 4.93 -22.20
N GLU A 71 0.71 4.97 -22.83
CA GLU A 71 1.35 3.75 -23.35
C GLU A 71 1.67 2.76 -22.21
N ALA A 72 2.18 3.26 -21.08
CA ALA A 72 2.46 2.43 -19.92
C ALA A 72 1.18 1.73 -19.39
N TYR A 73 0.06 2.45 -19.35
CA TYR A 73 -1.22 1.86 -18.96
C TYR A 73 -1.72 0.79 -19.93
N ILE A 74 -1.70 1.06 -21.24
CA ILE A 74 -2.17 0.12 -22.27
C ILE A 74 -1.32 -1.15 -22.29
N ASN A 75 -0.01 -1.02 -22.08
CA ASN A 75 0.92 -2.16 -22.04
C ASN A 75 0.95 -2.89 -20.69
N GLY A 76 0.20 -2.41 -19.68
CA GLY A 76 0.24 -2.97 -18.33
C GLY A 76 1.57 -2.78 -17.61
N ASP A 77 2.39 -1.83 -18.04
CA ASP A 77 3.70 -1.51 -17.45
C ASP A 77 3.52 -0.68 -16.18
N ARG A 78 3.29 -1.39 -15.06
CA ARG A 78 3.09 -0.79 -13.73
C ARG A 78 4.31 -0.01 -13.24
N ALA A 79 5.51 -0.50 -13.55
CA ALA A 79 6.75 0.16 -13.14
C ALA A 79 6.92 1.49 -13.87
N LYS A 80 6.60 1.54 -15.17
CA LYS A 80 6.64 2.79 -15.93
C LYS A 80 5.54 3.77 -15.50
N LEU A 81 4.36 3.27 -15.16
CA LEU A 81 3.31 4.10 -14.56
C LEU A 81 3.75 4.70 -13.23
N ASP A 82 4.36 3.90 -12.35
CA ASP A 82 4.92 4.38 -11.09
C ASP A 82 5.98 5.47 -11.32
N GLU A 83 6.87 5.27 -12.29
CA GLU A 83 7.89 6.25 -12.69
C GLU A 83 7.24 7.58 -13.10
N VAL A 84 6.27 7.55 -14.00
CA VAL A 84 5.56 8.76 -14.48
C VAL A 84 4.82 9.46 -13.35
N LEU A 85 4.15 8.70 -12.47
CA LEU A 85 3.42 9.29 -11.34
C LEU A 85 4.34 9.91 -10.28
N ASN A 86 5.63 9.53 -10.20
CA ASN A 86 6.58 10.19 -9.29
C ASN A 86 6.83 11.66 -9.64
N ASP A 87 6.56 12.09 -10.88
CA ASP A 87 6.63 13.52 -11.24
C ASP A 87 5.51 14.35 -10.59
N TYR A 88 4.45 13.69 -10.13
CA TYR A 88 3.37 14.31 -9.38
C TYR A 88 3.71 14.37 -7.87
N LYS A 89 4.02 15.57 -7.38
CA LYS A 89 4.53 15.80 -6.02
C LYS A 89 3.70 15.13 -4.90
N PRO A 90 2.36 15.20 -4.88
CA PRO A 90 1.56 14.51 -3.85
C PRO A 90 1.74 12.98 -3.88
N TYR A 91 1.79 12.37 -5.07
CA TYR A 91 2.04 10.94 -5.21
C TYR A 91 3.41 10.56 -4.66
N TYR A 92 4.46 11.27 -5.07
CA TYR A 92 5.82 11.07 -4.57
C TYR A 92 5.92 11.25 -3.06
N ALA A 93 5.28 12.28 -2.49
CA ALA A 93 5.32 12.57 -1.06
C ALA A 93 4.73 11.42 -0.23
N VAL A 94 3.53 10.94 -0.59
CA VAL A 94 2.90 9.80 0.09
C VAL A 94 3.79 8.57 -0.03
N LYS A 95 4.23 8.24 -1.26
CA LYS A 95 5.08 7.09 -1.54
C LYS A 95 6.37 7.11 -0.72
N SER A 96 7.03 8.26 -0.66
CA SER A 96 8.27 8.45 0.10
C SER A 96 8.06 8.18 1.58
N ILE A 97 6.98 8.69 2.19
CA ILE A 97 6.67 8.45 3.61
C ILE A 97 6.43 6.96 3.88
N ILE A 98 5.56 6.31 3.10
CA ILE A 98 5.21 4.90 3.29
C ILE A 98 6.38 3.95 2.95
N SER A 99 7.37 4.42 2.20
CA SER A 99 8.62 3.72 1.91
C SER A 99 9.63 3.76 3.07
N GLN A 100 9.37 4.56 4.10
CA GLN A 100 10.25 4.71 5.26
C GLN A 100 9.62 4.15 6.54
N LYS A 101 8.30 4.24 6.68
CA LYS A 101 7.59 3.83 7.90
C LYS A 101 6.14 3.42 7.62
N SER A 102 5.56 2.68 8.56
CA SER A 102 4.13 2.37 8.59
C SER A 102 3.32 3.49 9.21
N VAL A 103 2.34 4.01 8.46
CA VAL A 103 1.54 5.19 8.83
C VAL A 103 0.06 4.98 8.57
N SER A 104 -0.81 5.62 9.35
CA SER A 104 -2.24 5.68 9.09
C SER A 104 -2.59 6.75 8.04
N VAL A 105 -3.83 6.73 7.54
CA VAL A 105 -4.36 7.78 6.65
C VAL A 105 -4.36 9.15 7.35
N ASP A 106 -4.69 9.21 8.64
CA ASP A 106 -4.64 10.45 9.43
C ASP A 106 -3.23 11.00 9.59
N GLU A 107 -2.25 10.12 9.82
CA GLU A 107 -0.84 10.54 9.86
C GLU A 107 -0.38 11.06 8.50
N LEU A 108 -0.78 10.42 7.40
CA LEU A 108 -0.48 10.88 6.04
C LEU A 108 -1.07 12.28 5.78
N LYS A 109 -2.35 12.50 6.14
CA LYS A 109 -3.00 13.82 6.00
C LYS A 109 -2.18 14.93 6.66
N VAL A 110 -1.71 14.69 7.89
CA VAL A 110 -0.89 15.64 8.64
C VAL A 110 0.48 15.82 7.99
N LEU A 111 1.16 14.73 7.61
CA LEU A 111 2.52 14.78 7.07
C LEU A 111 2.61 15.39 5.66
N THR A 112 1.56 15.24 4.84
CA THR A 112 1.54 15.75 3.46
C THR A 112 0.71 17.01 3.29
N ASN A 113 -0.02 17.45 4.33
CA ASN A 113 -1.02 18.52 4.25
C ASN A 113 -2.06 18.30 3.13
N LEU A 114 -2.47 17.03 2.95
CA LEU A 114 -3.45 16.62 1.96
C LEU A 114 -4.79 16.35 2.63
N THR A 115 -5.87 16.47 1.85
CA THR A 115 -7.18 16.01 2.31
C THR A 115 -7.22 14.49 2.34
N GLU A 116 -8.16 13.93 3.13
CA GLU A 116 -8.38 12.49 3.19
C GLU A 116 -8.65 11.89 1.81
N VAL A 117 -9.51 12.54 1.04
CA VAL A 117 -9.84 12.14 -0.34
C VAL A 117 -8.59 12.08 -1.23
N ALA A 118 -7.70 13.07 -1.12
CA ALA A 118 -6.46 13.08 -1.91
C ALA A 118 -5.51 11.94 -1.48
N VAL A 119 -5.36 11.70 -0.17
CA VAL A 119 -4.54 10.59 0.35
C VAL A 119 -5.09 9.25 -0.13
N GLU A 120 -6.38 8.99 0.05
CA GLU A 120 -6.99 7.72 -0.38
C GLU A 120 -6.85 7.48 -1.88
N MET A 121 -7.03 8.54 -2.68
CA MET A 121 -6.86 8.46 -4.12
C MET A 121 -5.43 8.13 -4.51
N ILE A 122 -4.43 8.77 -3.88
CA ILE A 122 -3.02 8.46 -4.10
C ILE A 122 -2.71 7.01 -3.67
N LEU A 123 -3.26 6.55 -2.55
CA LEU A 123 -3.11 5.16 -2.11
C LEU A 123 -3.71 4.16 -3.11
N ARG A 124 -4.83 4.50 -3.76
CA ARG A 124 -5.40 3.66 -4.85
C ARG A 124 -4.51 3.64 -6.09
N LEU A 125 -3.88 4.77 -6.43
CA LEU A 125 -2.89 4.81 -7.52
C LEU A 125 -1.68 3.93 -7.18
N LEU A 126 -1.13 4.07 -5.97
CA LEU A 126 -0.03 3.25 -5.47
C LEU A 126 -0.40 1.75 -5.42
N GLN A 127 -1.63 1.41 -5.06
CA GLN A 127 -2.09 0.02 -5.06
C GLN A 127 -2.09 -0.59 -6.46
N TYR A 128 -2.30 0.22 -7.50
CA TYR A 128 -2.23 -0.24 -8.87
C TYR A 128 -0.78 -0.41 -9.36
N THR A 129 0.11 0.50 -8.95
CA THR A 129 1.46 0.60 -9.50
C THR A 129 2.53 -0.14 -8.68
N CYS A 130 2.31 -0.34 -7.38
CA CYS A 130 3.26 -0.95 -6.45
C CYS A 130 2.73 -2.27 -5.89
N ASP A 131 3.31 -3.39 -6.33
CA ASP A 131 2.89 -4.73 -5.88
C ASP A 131 3.24 -5.01 -4.40
N ASN A 132 4.16 -4.24 -3.81
CA ASN A 132 4.61 -4.38 -2.42
C ASN A 132 3.89 -3.45 -1.44
N LEU A 133 2.79 -2.81 -1.84
CA LEU A 133 1.97 -1.99 -0.96
C LEU A 133 1.17 -2.88 0.02
N CYS A 134 1.37 -2.65 1.31
CA CYS A 134 0.74 -3.41 2.37
C CYS A 134 -0.22 -2.53 3.18
N PHE A 135 -1.41 -3.08 3.47
CA PHE A 135 -2.37 -2.51 4.41
C PHE A 135 -2.52 -3.44 5.61
N MET A 136 -2.32 -2.91 6.81
CA MET A 136 -2.36 -3.71 8.02
C MET A 136 -2.87 -2.89 9.20
N ASN A 137 -4.01 -3.31 9.75
CA ASN A 137 -4.66 -2.69 10.92
C ASN A 137 -4.72 -1.15 10.84
N GLY A 138 -5.22 -0.62 9.71
CA GLY A 138 -5.38 0.82 9.47
C GLY A 138 -4.09 1.57 9.12
N LYS A 139 -2.94 0.89 9.07
CA LYS A 139 -1.67 1.45 8.59
C LYS A 139 -1.32 0.96 7.19
N VAL A 140 -0.57 1.78 6.47
CA VAL A 140 -0.06 1.52 5.12
C VAL A 140 1.47 1.69 5.09
N PHE A 141 2.14 0.82 4.34
CA PHE A 141 3.59 0.84 4.10
C PHE A 141 3.95 0.12 2.80
N LEU A 142 5.13 0.42 2.24
CA LEU A 142 5.76 -0.41 1.22
C LEU A 142 6.67 -1.42 1.90
N SER A 143 6.49 -2.71 1.58
CA SER A 143 7.33 -3.75 2.17
C SER A 143 8.77 -3.64 1.66
N VAL A 144 9.72 -3.94 2.54
CA VAL A 144 11.15 -3.95 2.21
C VAL A 144 11.47 -5.05 1.19
N LYS A 145 12.42 -4.78 0.29
CA LYS A 145 12.87 -5.77 -0.70
C LYS A 145 13.77 -6.85 -0.08
N GLU A 146 14.58 -6.44 0.89
CA GLU A 146 15.50 -7.31 1.60
C GLU A 146 14.92 -7.63 2.98
N LEU A 147 14.94 -8.92 3.34
CA LEU A 147 14.48 -9.35 4.65
C LEU A 147 15.45 -8.84 5.73
N PRO A 148 14.94 -8.42 6.90
CA PRO A 148 15.78 -8.01 8.01
C PRO A 148 16.63 -9.17 8.50
N GLU A 149 17.72 -8.85 9.19
CA GLU A 149 18.54 -9.87 9.83
C GLU A 149 17.74 -10.65 10.88
N MET A 150 18.07 -11.93 11.07
CA MET A 150 17.35 -12.77 12.05
C MET A 150 17.38 -12.20 13.47
N ALA A 151 18.49 -11.55 13.85
CA ALA A 151 18.64 -10.92 15.15
C ALA A 151 17.67 -9.74 15.32
N GLU A 152 17.54 -8.88 14.30
CA GLU A 152 16.59 -7.77 14.28
C GLU A 152 15.15 -8.30 14.36
N PHE A 153 14.79 -9.25 13.49
CA PHE A 153 13.46 -9.87 13.48
C PHE A 153 13.10 -10.45 14.85
N TYR A 154 14.00 -11.23 15.45
CA TYR A 154 13.77 -11.83 16.76
C TYR A 154 13.64 -10.78 17.87
N SER A 155 14.47 -9.74 17.84
CA SER A 155 14.41 -8.65 18.82
C SER A 155 13.06 -7.92 18.79
N THR A 156 12.55 -7.63 17.60
CA THR A 156 11.24 -6.98 17.40
C THR A 156 10.08 -7.88 17.79
N LEU A 157 10.16 -9.18 17.44
CA LEU A 157 9.18 -10.18 17.87
C LEU A 157 9.13 -10.28 19.40
N ARG A 158 10.30 -10.33 20.05
CA ARG A 158 10.42 -10.42 21.52
C ARG A 158 9.86 -9.19 22.20
N LYS A 159 10.23 -8.00 21.74
CA LYS A 159 9.69 -6.72 22.21
C LYS A 159 8.16 -6.70 22.12
N THR A 160 7.63 -7.00 20.93
CA THR A 160 6.19 -7.07 20.66
C THR A 160 5.48 -8.07 21.58
N TYR A 161 6.04 -9.27 21.74
CA TYR A 161 5.48 -10.29 22.61
C TYR A 161 5.34 -9.80 24.06
N PHE A 162 6.37 -9.15 24.61
CA PHE A 162 6.34 -8.63 25.98
C PHE A 162 5.40 -7.43 26.14
N GLU A 163 5.29 -6.57 25.14
CA GLU A 163 4.31 -5.48 25.14
C GLU A 163 2.87 -6.05 25.18
N LEU A 164 2.59 -7.07 24.38
CA LEU A 164 1.28 -7.71 24.34
C LEU A 164 0.98 -8.57 25.58
N SER A 165 1.99 -9.19 26.20
CA SER A 165 1.80 -10.03 27.38
C SER A 165 1.54 -9.23 28.66
N LYS A 166 2.03 -7.99 28.73
CA LYS A 166 1.75 -7.04 29.83
C LYS A 166 0.34 -6.45 29.79
N GLY A 167 -0.33 -6.51 28.64
CA GLY A 167 -1.65 -5.89 28.42
C GLY A 167 -2.85 -6.69 28.95
N SER A 168 -2.65 -7.80 29.67
CA SER A 168 -3.75 -8.55 30.27
C SER A 168 -4.34 -7.78 31.46
N GLN A 169 -5.63 -7.44 31.34
CA GLN A 169 -6.45 -7.10 32.50
C GLN A 169 -6.25 -8.23 33.53
N TRP A 170 -6.08 -7.89 34.81
CA TRP A 170 -5.90 -8.82 35.95
C TRP A 170 -4.48 -9.23 36.34
N GLY A 171 -3.42 -8.66 35.77
CA GLY A 171 -2.04 -8.84 36.31
C GLY A 171 -1.44 -10.24 36.13
N CYS A 172 -2.12 -11.13 35.40
CA CYS A 172 -1.58 -12.43 34.98
C CYS A 172 -0.95 -12.28 33.59
N SER A 173 0.37 -12.45 33.45
CA SER A 173 1.02 -12.44 32.13
C SER A 173 0.41 -13.53 31.25
N ASN A 174 -0.08 -13.15 30.05
CA ASN A 174 -0.48 -14.14 29.07
C ASN A 174 0.78 -14.76 28.47
N SER A 175 1.07 -16.00 28.86
CA SER A 175 2.21 -16.78 28.35
C SER A 175 2.02 -17.23 26.90
N PHE A 176 0.80 -17.10 26.36
CA PHE A 176 0.47 -17.41 24.98
C PHE A 176 -0.18 -16.20 24.33
N ILE A 177 0.46 -15.68 23.29
CA ILE A 177 -0.01 -14.53 22.54
C ILE A 177 -0.35 -14.98 21.13
N ARG A 178 -1.53 -14.57 20.65
CA ARG A 178 -1.96 -14.92 19.30
C ARG A 178 -0.98 -14.40 18.26
N VAL A 179 -0.63 -15.27 17.30
CA VAL A 179 0.34 -14.97 16.24
C VAL A 179 -0.13 -13.80 15.40
N ASP A 180 -1.42 -13.68 15.09
CA ASP A 180 -1.91 -12.55 14.28
C ASP A 180 -1.70 -11.20 14.96
N LYS A 181 -1.81 -11.13 16.29
CA LYS A 181 -1.54 -9.88 17.03
C LYS A 181 -0.07 -9.51 16.99
N ILE A 182 0.83 -10.48 17.15
CA ILE A 182 2.28 -10.25 17.05
C ILE A 182 2.66 -9.87 15.62
N ALA A 183 2.17 -10.63 14.63
CA ALA A 183 2.46 -10.42 13.23
C ALA A 183 2.07 -9.01 12.79
N VAL A 184 0.91 -8.50 13.22
CA VAL A 184 0.50 -7.13 12.91
C VAL A 184 1.55 -6.10 13.34
N SER A 185 1.98 -6.14 14.61
CA SER A 185 2.95 -5.17 15.12
C SER A 185 4.33 -5.35 14.48
N VAL A 186 4.82 -6.59 14.37
CA VAL A 186 6.14 -6.89 13.80
C VAL A 186 6.20 -6.50 12.32
N CYS A 187 5.18 -6.85 11.53
CA CYS A 187 5.09 -6.47 10.13
C CYS A 187 5.02 -4.95 9.95
N GLN A 188 4.30 -4.23 10.81
CA GLN A 188 4.26 -2.77 10.76
C GLN A 188 5.62 -2.14 11.11
N GLU A 189 6.34 -2.67 12.11
CA GLU A 189 7.63 -2.13 12.54
C GLU A 189 8.73 -2.42 11.51
N LEU A 190 8.80 -3.65 11.02
CA LEU A 190 9.83 -4.10 10.06
C LEU A 190 9.42 -3.95 8.59
N ARG A 191 8.21 -3.44 8.32
CA ARG A 191 7.62 -3.33 6.98
C ARG A 191 7.68 -4.64 6.20
N LEU A 192 7.26 -5.72 6.85
CA LEU A 192 7.19 -7.04 6.25
C LEU A 192 5.80 -7.29 5.67
N SER A 193 5.76 -7.97 4.53
CA SER A 193 4.53 -8.65 4.12
C SER A 193 4.22 -9.79 5.12
N MET A 194 2.97 -10.24 5.17
CA MET A 194 2.62 -11.40 6.00
C MET A 194 3.38 -12.65 5.54
N ASP A 195 3.63 -12.80 4.25
CA ASP A 195 4.40 -13.92 3.69
C ASP A 195 5.85 -13.89 4.19
N ASP A 196 6.48 -12.71 4.19
CA ASP A 196 7.84 -12.53 4.66
C ASP A 196 7.97 -12.73 6.17
N PHE A 197 7.02 -12.22 6.97
CA PHE A 197 6.94 -12.54 8.39
C PHE A 197 6.86 -14.05 8.63
N SER A 198 6.06 -14.76 7.82
CA SER A 198 5.89 -16.21 7.94
C SER A 198 7.20 -16.96 7.65
N LYS A 199 7.92 -16.57 6.59
CA LYS A 199 9.23 -17.14 6.24
C LYS A 199 10.24 -16.91 7.36
N MET A 200 10.28 -15.69 7.90
CA MET A 200 11.20 -15.33 8.99
C MET A 200 10.88 -16.10 10.27
N LEU A 201 9.60 -16.22 10.62
CA LEU A 201 9.16 -17.01 11.78
C LEU A 201 9.52 -18.49 11.63
N ASN A 202 9.33 -19.08 10.44
CA ASN A 202 9.73 -20.47 10.20
C ASN A 202 11.23 -20.68 10.36
N LYS A 203 12.05 -19.78 9.79
CA LYS A 203 13.51 -19.80 9.96
C LYS A 203 13.91 -19.72 11.43
N LEU A 204 13.25 -18.85 12.19
CA LEU A 204 13.50 -18.68 13.62
C LEU A 204 13.22 -19.98 14.40
N ILE A 205 12.11 -20.66 14.11
CA ILE A 205 11.75 -21.93 14.76
C ILE A 205 12.76 -23.03 14.40
N GLY A 206 13.13 -23.13 13.12
CA GLY A 206 14.15 -24.08 12.66
C GLY A 206 15.54 -23.84 13.25
N SER A 207 15.83 -22.62 13.74
CA SER A 207 17.11 -22.28 14.37
C SER A 207 17.22 -22.66 15.86
N ASN A 208 16.23 -23.40 16.39
CA ASN A 208 16.13 -23.77 17.81
C ASN A 208 16.08 -22.55 18.75
N ALA A 209 15.51 -21.44 18.28
CA ALA A 209 15.24 -20.29 19.11
C ALA A 209 14.25 -20.63 20.22
N ALA A 210 14.26 -19.84 21.29
CA ALA A 210 13.39 -19.97 22.46
C ALA A 210 11.93 -19.57 22.16
N VAL A 211 11.33 -20.16 21.12
CA VAL A 211 9.99 -19.84 20.60
C VAL A 211 9.19 -21.12 20.44
N ASP A 212 8.04 -21.18 21.12
CA ASP A 212 7.05 -22.23 20.98
C ASP A 212 5.85 -21.73 20.18
N LEU A 213 5.40 -22.54 19.22
CA LEU A 213 4.16 -22.35 18.51
C LEU A 213 3.12 -23.39 18.96
N HIS A 214 1.92 -22.91 19.27
CA HIS A 214 0.76 -23.72 19.60
C HIS A 214 -0.39 -23.41 18.66
N SER A 215 -1.19 -24.43 18.31
CA SER A 215 -2.39 -24.29 17.48
C SER A 215 -3.58 -25.03 18.09
N GLU A 216 -4.77 -24.44 18.03
CA GLU A 216 -6.02 -25.09 18.45
C GLU A 216 -6.64 -25.89 17.29
N GLY A 217 -6.55 -27.23 17.35
CA GLY A 217 -7.48 -28.14 16.65
C GLY A 217 -7.01 -28.88 15.39
N ILE A 218 -5.72 -28.84 15.00
CA ILE A 218 -5.16 -29.62 13.88
C ILE A 218 -3.73 -30.08 14.25
N SER A 219 -3.33 -31.30 13.86
CA SER A 219 -1.95 -31.79 13.95
C SER A 219 -0.96 -30.81 13.28
N TYR A 220 0.33 -30.91 13.62
CA TYR A 220 1.42 -30.04 13.13
C TYR A 220 1.56 -29.94 11.59
N ASP A 221 0.75 -30.70 10.82
CA ASP A 221 0.61 -30.62 9.36
C ASP A 221 0.10 -29.27 8.85
N PHE A 222 -0.30 -28.36 9.75
CA PHE A 222 -0.73 -27.01 9.40
C PHE A 222 0.41 -25.96 9.38
N LEU A 223 1.65 -26.25 9.77
CA LEU A 223 2.73 -25.26 9.58
C LEU A 223 2.94 -25.06 8.07
N PRO A 224 2.39 -23.98 7.44
CA PRO A 224 2.26 -23.86 6.00
C PRO A 224 3.54 -23.23 5.44
N PHE A 225 4.68 -23.64 5.99
CA PHE A 225 5.95 -23.01 5.70
C PHE A 225 6.71 -23.70 4.57
N ALA A 226 6.12 -24.75 4.00
CA ALA A 226 6.54 -25.37 2.75
C ALA A 226 5.44 -25.17 1.69
N ASP A 227 5.70 -24.24 0.77
CA ASP A 227 5.11 -24.21 -0.59
C ASP A 227 3.63 -23.91 -0.81
N ARG A 228 2.87 -23.35 0.14
CA ARG A 228 1.50 -22.87 -0.15
C ARG A 228 1.22 -21.47 0.39
N ARG A 229 0.67 -20.61 -0.46
CA ARG A 229 0.15 -19.27 -0.10
C ARG A 229 -0.65 -19.37 1.21
N ILE A 230 -0.20 -18.65 2.23
CA ILE A 230 -0.78 -18.74 3.57
C ILE A 230 -2.08 -17.94 3.62
N ASN A 231 -3.14 -18.54 4.16
CA ASN A 231 -4.41 -17.84 4.40
C ASN A 231 -4.35 -17.13 5.78
N PRO A 232 -4.45 -15.79 5.85
CA PRO A 232 -4.40 -15.05 7.12
C PRO A 232 -5.41 -15.51 8.19
N ALA A 233 -6.51 -16.15 7.78
CA ALA A 233 -7.52 -16.69 8.70
C ALA A 233 -6.96 -17.77 9.63
N SER A 234 -5.89 -18.47 9.24
CA SER A 234 -5.32 -19.54 10.04
C SER A 234 -4.52 -19.06 11.25
N TYR A 235 -3.97 -17.85 11.19
CA TYR A 235 -3.24 -17.24 12.30
C TYR A 235 -4.11 -16.99 13.54
N ARG A 236 -5.42 -16.93 13.37
CA ARG A 236 -6.38 -16.65 14.46
C ARG A 236 -6.45 -17.75 15.52
N LYS A 237 -5.95 -18.95 15.20
CA LYS A 237 -5.90 -20.12 16.10
C LYS A 237 -4.49 -20.50 16.51
N CYS A 238 -3.50 -19.67 16.19
CA CYS A 238 -2.10 -19.93 16.50
C CYS A 238 -1.60 -18.98 17.58
N TYR A 239 -0.77 -19.49 18.48
CA TYR A 239 -0.22 -18.75 19.61
C TYR A 239 1.29 -18.95 19.68
N ILE A 240 2.01 -17.88 19.99
CA ILE A 240 3.44 -17.88 20.31
C ILE A 240 3.58 -17.84 21.83
N ARG A 241 4.56 -18.60 22.33
CA ARG A 241 5.15 -18.42 23.65
C ARG A 241 6.66 -18.28 23.49
N LEU A 242 7.26 -17.31 24.17
CA LEU A 242 8.71 -17.23 24.28
C LEU A 242 9.14 -18.00 25.54
N ARG A 243 10.14 -18.88 25.40
CA ARG A 243 10.79 -19.54 26.53
C ARG A 243 11.77 -18.54 27.16
N GLU A 244 11.73 -18.41 28.47
CA GLU A 244 12.73 -17.63 29.23
C GLU A 244 14.05 -18.39 29.35
#